data_AF-A0AAV5M9D1-F1
#
_entry.id   AF-A0AAV5M9D1-F1
#
_cell.length_a   1.000
_cell.length_b   1.000
_cell.length_c   1.000
_cell.angle_alpha   90.00
_cell.angle_beta   90.00
_cell.angle_gamma   90.00
#
_symmetry.space_group_name_H-M   'P 1'
#
loop_
_entity.id
_entity.type
_entity.pdbx_description
1 polymer ?
#
loop_
_entity_poly.entity_id
_entity_poly.type
_entity_poly.pdbx_seq_one_letter_code
_entity_poly.pdbx_strand_id
1 'polypeptide(L)' 'MYEGFSCKLSLRFPLDYPFKPPQVRFETMCFHPNVDQFGNICPDILQDKCSSAYDRKTILLSIQNL' A
#
# COMPACT_ATOMS: atom_id res chain seq x y z
N MET A 1 -3.35 4.49 18.45
CA MET A 1 -2.66 3.19 18.66
C MET A 1 -1.38 3.03 17.82
N TYR A 2 -1.20 3.73 16.69
CA TYR A 2 0.09 3.86 15.99
C TYR A 2 0.61 5.32 15.94
N GLU A 3 0.36 6.10 17.00
CA GLU A 3 0.75 7.51 17.03
C GLU A 3 2.28 7.62 17.15
N GLY A 4 2.94 8.00 16.05
CA GLY A 4 4.41 8.12 15.96
C GLY A 4 5.13 6.99 15.22
N PHE A 5 4.43 5.99 14.69
CA PHE A 5 5.08 4.91 13.92
C PHE A 5 5.34 5.35 12.47
N SER A 6 6.62 5.36 12.07
CA SER A 6 7.05 5.71 10.71
C SER A 6 7.43 4.44 9.94
N CYS A 7 6.50 3.93 9.12
CA CYS A 7 6.78 2.84 8.18
C CYS A 7 7.43 3.41 6.91
N LYS A 8 8.49 2.77 6.40
CA LYS A 8 9.02 3.00 5.05
C LYS A 8 8.28 2.11 4.06
N LEU A 9 7.94 2.68 2.91
CA LEU A 9 7.18 2.04 1.86
C LEU A 9 7.93 2.17 0.53
N SER A 10 8.05 1.06 -0.17
CA SER A 10 8.57 0.96 -1.52
C SER A 10 7.39 0.82 -2.50
N LEU A 11 7.23 1.78 -3.40
CA LEU A 11 6.25 1.71 -4.50
C LEU A 11 6.98 1.46 -5.82
N ARG A 12 6.66 0.36 -6.51
CA ARG A 12 7.13 0.08 -7.86
C ARG A 12 5.99 0.23 -8.85
N PHE A 13 6.14 1.16 -9.79
CA PHE A 13 5.20 1.36 -10.88
C PHE A 13 5.61 0.47 -12.07
N PRO A 14 4.74 -0.45 -12.53
CA PRO A 14 5.00 -1.19 -13.75
C PRO A 14 4.88 -0.30 -14.99
N LEU A 15 5.47 -0.73 -16.11
CA LEU A 15 5.36 -0.06 -17.41
C LEU A 15 3.90 0.03 -17.92
N ASP A 16 3.05 -0.91 -17.50
CA ASP A 16 1.63 -0.97 -17.84
C ASP A 16 0.74 -0.08 -16.94
N TYR A 17 1.30 0.83 -16.13
CA TYR A 17 0.50 1.75 -15.32
C TYR A 17 -0.22 2.77 -16.24
N PRO A 18 -1.53 3.06 -16.04
CA PRO A 18 -2.38 2.70 -14.90
C PRO A 18 -3.23 1.42 -15.07
N PHE A 19 -3.04 0.64 -16.13
CA PHE A 19 -3.79 -0.62 -16.35
C PHE A 19 -3.43 -1.70 -15.32
N LYS A 20 -2.17 -1.71 -14.86
CA LYS A 20 -1.74 -2.53 -13.71
C LYS A 20 -1.48 -1.64 -12.49
N PRO A 21 -1.98 -2.04 -11.30
CA PRO A 21 -1.69 -1.31 -10.07
C PRO A 21 -0.18 -1.35 -9.76
N PRO A 22 0.35 -0.31 -9.09
CA PRO A 22 1.72 -0.34 -8.59
C PRO A 22 1.87 -1.39 -7.50
N GLN A 23 3.03 -2.02 -7.45
CA GLN A 23 3.37 -2.96 -6.39
C GLN A 23 3.86 -2.15 -5.18
N VAL A 24 3.17 -2.29 -4.05
CA VAL A 24 3.49 -1.59 -2.81
C VAL A 24 4.01 -2.60 -1.78
N ARG A 25 5.15 -2.30 -1.18
CA ARG A 25 5.78 -3.13 -0.16
C ARG A 25 6.25 -2.29 1.02
N PHE A 26 5.98 -2.74 2.23
CA PHE A 26 6.58 -2.21 3.44
C PHE A 26 8.04 -2.65 3.55
N GLU A 27 8.94 -1.70 3.70
CA GLU A 27 10.35 -1.98 4.05
C GLU A 27 10.54 -2.07 5.56
N THR A 28 9.70 -1.36 6.32
CA THR A 28 9.64 -1.52 7.77
C THR A 28 8.77 -2.74 8.11
N MET A 29 9.17 -3.50 9.12
CA MET A 29 8.35 -4.60 9.64
C MET A 29 7.08 -4.01 10.29
N CYS A 30 5.96 -4.02 9.57
CA CYS A 30 4.67 -3.52 10.04
C CYS A 30 3.74 -4.72 10.21
N PHE A 31 3.34 -5.03 11.45
CA PHE A 31 2.45 -6.16 11.76
C PHE A 31 0.99 -5.73 11.55
N HIS A 32 0.40 -6.15 10.44
CA HIS A 32 -0.98 -5.81 10.09
C HIS A 32 -1.65 -7.00 9.40
N PRO A 33 -2.94 -7.34 9.66
CA PRO A 33 -3.61 -8.49 9.04
C PRO A 33 -3.59 -8.48 7.50
N ASN A 34 -3.52 -7.29 6.91
CA ASN A 34 -3.44 -7.10 5.46
C ASN A 34 -2.00 -6.93 4.92
N VAL A 35 -0.98 -7.13 5.76
CA VAL A 35 0.44 -7.05 5.41
C VAL A 35 1.10 -8.38 5.77
N ASP A 36 1.67 -9.03 4.77
CA ASP A 36 2.38 -10.29 4.93
C ASP A 36 3.70 -10.10 5.71
N GLN A 37 4.25 -11.18 6.26
CA GLN A 37 5.54 -11.18 6.98
C GLN A 37 6.71 -10.63 6.14
N PHE A 38 6.61 -10.68 4.81
CA PHE A 38 7.59 -10.11 3.89
C PHE A 38 7.32 -8.63 3.55
N GLY A 39 6.34 -7.99 4.18
CA GLY A 39 5.93 -6.60 3.96
C GLY A 39 5.04 -6.41 2.72
N ASN A 40 4.54 -7.49 2.11
CA ASN A 40 3.67 -7.41 0.94
C ASN A 40 2.25 -7.05 1.36
N ILE A 41 1.68 -6.04 0.70
CA ILE A 41 0.31 -5.59 0.96
C ILE A 41 -0.64 -6.38 0.06
N CYS A 42 -1.75 -6.87 0.60
CA CYS A 42 -2.77 -7.53 -0.21
C CYS A 42 -3.28 -6.57 -1.32
N PRO A 43 -3.35 -7.00 -2.59
CA PRO A 43 -3.87 -6.16 -3.67
C PRO A 43 -5.36 -5.85 -3.52
N ASP A 44 -6.09 -6.63 -2.72
CA ASP A 44 -7.53 -6.45 -2.45
C ASP A 44 -7.82 -5.12 -1.72
N ILE A 45 -7.03 -4.76 -0.70
CA ILE A 45 -7.14 -3.45 -0.02
C ILE A 45 -6.71 -2.27 -0.91
N LEU A 46 -5.87 -2.53 -1.93
CA LEU A 46 -5.58 -1.54 -2.95
C LEU A 46 -6.79 -1.42 -3.90
N GLN A 47 -7.41 -2.53 -4.32
CA GLN A 47 -8.57 -2.56 -5.22
C GLN A 47 -9.85 -1.97 -4.62
N ASP A 48 -10.20 -2.29 -3.37
CA ASP A 48 -11.44 -1.86 -2.72
C ASP A 48 -11.53 -0.33 -2.57
N LYS A 49 -10.38 0.35 -2.49
CA LYS A 49 -10.27 1.82 -2.48
C LYS A 49 -9.94 2.42 -3.87
N CYS A 50 -9.64 1.61 -4.87
CA CYS A 50 -9.19 2.01 -6.22
C CYS A 50 -10.33 2.28 -7.21
N SER A 51 -11.54 2.64 -6.78
CA SER A 51 -12.62 2.96 -7.72
C SER A 51 -12.45 4.30 -8.47
N SER A 52 -11.49 5.17 -8.12
CA SER A 52 -11.32 6.43 -8.88
C SER A 52 -9.96 7.12 -8.90
N ALA A 53 -8.94 6.70 -8.15
CA ALA A 53 -7.64 7.36 -8.25
C ALA A 53 -6.49 6.47 -7.80
N TYR A 54 -5.73 5.93 -8.76
CA TYR A 54 -4.38 5.40 -8.56
C TYR A 54 -3.36 6.50 -8.15
N ASP A 55 -3.85 7.63 -7.62
CA ASP A 55 -3.01 8.70 -7.12
C ASP A 55 -2.26 8.20 -5.88
N ARG A 56 -0.97 8.52 -5.81
CA ARG A 56 -0.07 8.08 -4.74
C ARG A 56 -0.64 8.42 -3.36
N LYS A 57 -1.40 9.52 -3.26
CA LYS A 57 -2.05 9.97 -2.03
C LYS A 57 -3.14 9.00 -1.57
N THR A 58 -3.95 8.47 -2.47
CA THR A 58 -5.01 7.50 -2.13
C THR A 58 -4.40 6.24 -1.56
N ILE A 59 -3.32 5.74 -2.17
CA ILE A 59 -2.58 4.56 -1.69
C ILE A 59 -2.01 4.81 -0.29
N LEU A 60 -1.34 5.95 -0.08
CA LEU A 60 -0.82 6.34 1.23
C LEU A 60 -1.93 6.49 2.28
N LEU A 61 -3.08 7.05 1.89
CA LEU A 61 -4.22 7.24 2.77
C LEU A 61 -4.88 5.91 3.13
N SER A 62 -5.05 4.98 2.19
CA SER A 62 -5.53 3.62 2.48
C SER A 62 -4.61 2.92 3.45
N ILE A 63 -3.29 3.10 3.31
CA ILE A 63 -2.30 2.54 4.21
C ILE A 63 -2.34 3.19 5.61
N GLN A 64 -2.57 4.50 5.67
CA GLN A 64 -2.70 5.23 6.94
C GLN A 64 -3.97 4.86 7.71
N ASN A 65 -5.03 4.42 7.01
CA ASN A 65 -6.29 3.99 7.60
C ASN A 65 -6.33 2.47 7.93
N LEU A 66 -5.24 1.73 7.68
CA LEU A 66 -5.05 0.36 8.17
C LEU A 66 -4.74 0.38 9.68
#